data_AF-A0A7R9EL98-F1
#
_entry.id   AF-A0A7R9EL98-F1
#
_cell.length_a   1.000
_cell.length_b   1.000
_cell.length_c   1.000
_cell.angle_alpha   90.00
_cell.angle_beta   90.00
_cell.angle_gamma   90.00
#
_symmetry.space_group_name_H-M   'P 1'
#
loop_
_entity.id
_entity.type
_entity.pdbx_description
1 polymer ?
#
loop_
_entity_poly.entity_id
_entity_poly.type
_entity_poly.pdbx_seq_one_letter_code
_entity_poly.pdbx_strand_id
1 'polypeptide(L)'
;MLGGGARIPDRCSIDLTKLEREKTHRIWQELEEGAGSIFLLLTISGTTASETISDLTTYEENPRERTNLEKRYGLIHTFTNLRDVGHLTVKVFRAQGLAAADLGGKSDPFCVLELVNARLQTQTEYKTLTPFWQKIFTL
;
A
#
# COMPACT_ATOMS: atom_id res chain seq x y z
N MET A 1 38.12 14.01 -4.22
CA MET A 1 37.03 13.41 -3.43
C MET A 1 35.77 14.20 -3.73
N LEU A 2 34.81 13.65 -4.47
CA LEU A 2 33.53 14.32 -4.75
C LEU A 2 32.44 13.55 -4.01
N GLY A 3 31.80 14.21 -3.06
CA GLY A 3 30.67 13.67 -2.31
C GLY A 3 29.49 13.45 -3.24
N GLY A 4 29.06 12.19 -3.38
CA GLY A 4 27.80 11.85 -4.03
C GLY A 4 26.65 12.26 -3.10
N GLY A 5 26.15 13.48 -3.29
CA GLY A 5 24.87 13.87 -2.70
C GLY A 5 23.75 13.03 -3.31
N ALA A 6 22.98 12.33 -2.48
CA ALA A 6 21.82 11.57 -2.91
C ALA A 6 20.85 12.50 -3.65
N ARG A 7 20.48 12.14 -4.89
CA ARG A 7 19.53 12.89 -5.69
C ARG A 7 18.14 12.73 -5.06
N ILE A 8 17.56 13.84 -4.60
CA ILE A 8 16.20 13.86 -4.04
C ILE A 8 15.24 13.57 -5.20
N PRO A 9 14.28 12.63 -5.06
CA PRO A 9 13.26 12.40 -6.09
C PRO A 9 12.37 13.64 -6.22
N ASP A 10 12.22 14.11 -7.46
CA ASP A 10 11.33 15.23 -7.80
C ASP A 10 9.86 14.78 -7.64
N ARG A 11 8.98 15.70 -7.28
CA ARG A 11 7.62 15.42 -6.81
C ARG A 11 6.57 16.19 -7.60
N CYS A 12 5.33 15.70 -7.56
CA CYS A 12 4.16 16.42 -8.03
C CYS A 12 2.92 16.00 -7.22
N SER A 13 1.89 16.86 -7.16
CA SER A 13 0.64 16.59 -6.45
C SER A 13 -0.57 16.69 -7.37
N ILE A 14 -1.56 15.80 -7.17
CA ILE A 14 -2.82 15.79 -7.94
C ILE A 14 -3.98 15.80 -6.95
N ASP A 15 -4.87 16.77 -7.12
CA ASP A 15 -6.07 16.93 -6.31
C ASP A 15 -7.20 16.04 -6.83
N LEU A 16 -7.42 14.90 -6.15
CA LEU A 16 -8.41 13.90 -6.53
C LEU A 16 -9.86 14.40 -6.41
N THR A 17 -10.11 15.47 -5.64
CA THR A 17 -11.48 15.98 -5.44
C THR A 17 -12.08 16.60 -6.70
N LYS A 18 -11.22 16.99 -7.65
CA LYS A 18 -11.59 17.60 -8.93
C LYS A 18 -11.86 16.58 -10.04
N LEU A 19 -11.72 15.29 -9.75
CA LEU A 19 -11.82 14.22 -10.73
C LEU A 19 -13.12 13.43 -10.55
N GLU A 20 -13.79 13.17 -11.67
CA GLU A 20 -15.00 12.33 -11.71
C GLU A 20 -14.67 10.88 -11.33
N ARG A 21 -15.53 10.26 -10.52
CA ARG A 21 -15.42 8.83 -10.19
C ARG A 21 -15.84 7.95 -11.37
N GLU A 22 -15.35 6.72 -11.39
CA GLU A 22 -15.63 5.70 -12.43
C GLU A 22 -15.29 6.14 -13.87
N LYS A 23 -14.34 7.07 -14.00
CA LYS A 23 -13.83 7.55 -15.28
C LYS A 23 -12.31 7.57 -15.26
N THR A 24 -11.71 7.13 -16.36
CA THR A 24 -10.26 7.21 -16.56
C THR A 24 -9.87 8.61 -17.00
N HIS A 25 -9.11 9.31 -16.16
CA HIS A 25 -8.54 10.62 -16.42
C HIS A 25 -7.13 10.49 -17.00
N ARG A 26 -6.81 11.32 -17.98
CA ARG A 26 -5.50 11.39 -18.63
C ARG A 26 -4.81 12.67 -18.17
N ILE A 27 -3.82 12.56 -17.29
CA ILE A 27 -3.24 13.70 -16.59
C ILE A 27 -1.76 13.82 -16.97
N TRP A 28 -1.39 14.97 -17.53
CA TRP A 28 0.00 15.38 -17.63
C TRP A 28 0.34 16.27 -16.45
N GLN A 29 1.42 15.93 -15.74
CA GLN A 29 1.85 16.69 -14.57
C GLN A 29 3.34 16.99 -14.68
N GLU A 30 3.69 18.26 -14.58
CA GLU A 30 5.09 18.69 -14.48
C GLU A 30 5.61 18.46 -13.07
N LEU A 31 6.87 18.02 -12.97
CA LEU A 31 7.57 17.83 -11.72
C LEU A 31 8.10 19.18 -11.20
N GLU A 32 8.06 19.39 -9.90
CA GLU A 32 8.28 20.70 -9.25
C GLU A 32 9.65 21.32 -9.53
N GLU A 33 10.71 20.53 -9.66
CA GLU A 33 12.07 21.04 -9.94
C GLU A 33 12.42 21.04 -11.43
N GLY A 34 11.41 20.90 -12.31
CA GLY A 34 11.60 20.92 -13.75
C GLY A 34 12.35 19.69 -14.29
N ALA A 35 12.40 18.59 -13.52
CA ALA A 35 13.07 17.36 -13.96
C ALA A 35 12.34 16.64 -15.11
N GLY A 36 11.14 17.13 -15.48
CA GLY A 36 10.36 16.64 -16.61
C GLY A 36 8.87 16.63 -16.30
N SER A 37 8.12 15.87 -17.09
CA SER A 37 6.69 15.65 -16.90
C SER A 37 6.36 14.16 -16.87
N ILE A 38 5.31 13.81 -16.12
CA ILE A 38 4.76 12.47 -16.05
C ILE A 38 3.36 12.45 -16.67
N PHE A 39 3.04 11.34 -17.32
CA PHE A 39 1.72 11.07 -17.84
C PHE A 39 1.05 9.95 -17.05
N LEU A 40 -0.14 10.21 -16.53
CA LEU A 40 -0.88 9.31 -15.67
C LEU A 40 -2.25 8.99 -16.28
N LEU A 41 -2.62 7.71 -16.21
CA LEU A 41 -3.99 7.25 -16.41
C LEU A 41 -4.56 6.93 -15.04
N LEU A 42 -5.52 7.74 -14.57
CA LEU A 42 -6.03 7.67 -13.20
C LEU A 42 -7.55 7.44 -13.20
N THR A 43 -8.00 6.34 -12.60
CA THR A 43 -9.42 6.03 -12.42
C THR A 43 -9.74 5.94 -10.94
N ILE A 44 -10.70 6.75 -10.48
CA ILE A 44 -11.17 6.73 -9.09
C ILE A 44 -12.39 5.82 -9.02
N SER A 45 -12.20 4.57 -8.61
CA SER A 45 -13.31 3.61 -8.42
C SER A 45 -13.77 3.54 -6.97
N GLY A 46 -15.06 3.26 -6.79
CA GLY A 46 -15.72 3.12 -5.50
C GLY A 46 -15.42 1.80 -4.83
N THR A 47 -14.26 1.70 -4.18
CA THR A 47 -14.03 0.66 -3.17
C THR A 47 -14.46 1.18 -1.81
N THR A 48 -15.46 0.53 -1.22
CA THR A 48 -15.94 0.80 0.14
C THR A 48 -15.02 0.19 1.22
N ALA A 49 -14.07 -0.65 0.80
CA ALA A 49 -12.93 -1.11 1.57
C ALA A 49 -11.66 -0.63 0.87
N SER A 50 -10.89 0.23 1.54
CA SER A 50 -9.63 0.74 1.00
C SER A 50 -8.57 -0.34 1.16
N GLU A 51 -8.54 -1.29 0.21
CA GLU A 51 -7.44 -2.23 0.10
C GLU A 51 -6.17 -1.41 -0.20
N THR A 52 -5.34 -1.21 0.82
CA THR A 52 -4.12 -0.40 0.70
C THR A 52 -2.92 -1.23 1.08
N ILE A 53 -1.87 -1.08 0.28
CA ILE A 53 -0.56 -1.66 0.55
C ILE A 53 0.39 -0.49 0.76
N SER A 54 0.93 -0.36 1.97
CA SER A 54 1.91 0.67 2.31
C SER A 54 3.20 0.05 2.85
N ASP A 55 4.29 0.80 2.77
CA ASP A 55 5.57 0.38 3.30
C ASP A 55 5.64 0.65 4.81
N LEU A 56 5.93 -0.41 5.58
CA LEU A 56 6.01 -0.37 7.03
C LEU A 56 7.21 0.45 7.52
N THR A 57 8.27 0.57 6.71
CA THR A 57 9.44 1.39 7.08
C THR A 57 9.13 2.89 7.14
N THR A 58 8.13 3.33 6.36
CA THR A 58 7.68 4.73 6.30
C THR A 58 6.36 4.96 7.04
N TYR A 59 5.81 3.93 7.67
CA TYR A 59 4.51 4.02 8.31
C TYR A 59 4.60 4.70 9.68
N GLU A 60 3.88 5.80 9.83
CA GLU A 60 3.64 6.46 11.11
C GLU A 60 2.19 6.25 11.54
N GLU A 61 1.97 5.72 12.74
CA GLU A 61 0.60 5.58 13.26
C GLU A 61 -0.01 6.97 13.49
N ASN A 62 -1.07 7.26 12.76
CA ASN A 62 -1.82 8.50 12.91
C ASN A 62 -2.91 8.33 13.99
N PRO A 63 -2.84 9.02 15.14
CA PRO A 63 -3.84 8.89 16.20
C PRO A 63 -5.26 9.26 15.75
N ARG A 64 -5.37 10.11 14.72
CA ARG A 64 -6.66 10.49 14.14
C ARG A 64 -7.34 9.32 13.43
N GLU A 65 -6.57 8.44 12.80
CA GLU A 65 -7.12 7.25 12.12
C GLU A 65 -7.76 6.30 13.12
N ARG A 66 -7.08 6.02 14.23
CA ARG A 66 -7.63 5.21 15.35
C ARG A 66 -8.94 5.80 15.86
N THR A 67 -8.97 7.12 16.10
CA THR A 67 -10.18 7.80 16.57
C THR A 67 -11.32 7.72 15.54
N ASN A 68 -11.01 7.80 14.25
CA ASN A 68 -12.00 7.69 13.19
C ASN A 68 -12.55 6.26 13.07
N LEU A 69 -11.71 5.24 13.24
CA LEU A 69 -12.12 3.83 13.28
C LEU A 69 -13.04 3.55 14.48
N GLU A 70 -12.66 4.01 15.68
CA GLU A 70 -13.47 3.88 16.89
C GLU A 70 -14.85 4.53 16.74
N LYS A 71 -14.90 5.72 16.13
CA LYS A 71 -16.18 6.38 15.82
C LYS A 71 -16.99 5.61 14.79
N ARG A 72 -16.36 5.16 13.70
CA ARG A 72 -17.03 4.44 12.60
C ARG A 72 -17.64 3.12 13.08
N TYR A 73 -16.92 2.37 13.90
CA TYR A 73 -17.33 1.06 14.42
C TYR A 73 -17.93 1.11 15.83
N GLY A 74 -18.23 2.32 16.33
CA GLY A 74 -18.89 2.51 17.61
C GLY A 74 -20.35 2.04 17.60
N LEU A 75 -20.88 1.71 18.78
CA LEU A 75 -22.22 1.11 18.96
C LEU A 75 -23.35 1.91 18.30
N ILE A 76 -23.24 3.24 18.27
CA ILE A 76 -24.24 4.14 17.66
C ILE A 76 -24.28 3.96 16.13
N HIS A 77 -23.15 3.57 15.53
CA HIS A 77 -22.99 3.46 14.08
C HIS A 77 -23.11 2.03 13.54
N THR A 78 -23.27 1.02 14.40
CA THR A 78 -23.31 -0.41 14.03
C THR A 78 -24.37 -0.74 12.96
N PHE A 79 -25.51 -0.06 12.93
CA PHE A 79 -26.58 -0.30 11.95
C PHE A 79 -26.53 0.62 10.72
N THR A 80 -25.53 1.50 10.61
CA THR A 80 -25.45 2.47 9.51
C THR A 80 -25.04 1.85 8.18
N ASN A 81 -24.22 0.79 8.23
CA ASN A 81 -23.82 0.04 7.05
C ASN A 81 -23.59 -1.44 7.42
N LEU A 82 -24.63 -2.27 7.30
CA LEU A 82 -24.56 -3.70 7.61
C LEU A 82 -23.63 -4.52 6.69
N ARG A 83 -23.16 -3.93 5.58
CA ARG A 83 -22.17 -4.56 4.70
C ARG A 83 -20.73 -4.28 5.13
N ASP A 84 -20.52 -3.27 5.98
CA ASP A 84 -19.22 -2.93 6.55
C ASP A 84 -19.01 -3.75 7.82
N VAL A 85 -18.17 -4.77 7.71
CA VAL A 85 -17.98 -5.77 8.77
C VAL A 85 -16.78 -5.48 9.68
N GLY A 86 -15.99 -4.45 9.38
CA GLY A 86 -14.84 -4.08 10.19
C GLY A 86 -13.66 -3.55 9.40
N HIS A 87 -12.53 -3.46 10.09
CA HIS A 87 -11.26 -2.98 9.56
C HIS A 87 -10.14 -3.90 10.05
N LEU A 88 -9.33 -4.41 9.13
CA LEU A 88 -8.21 -5.28 9.44
C LEU A 88 -6.90 -4.67 8.92
N THR A 89 -5.95 -4.47 9.82
CA THR A 89 -4.58 -4.08 9.46
C THR A 89 -3.63 -5.24 9.71
N VAL A 90 -2.92 -5.70 8.67
CA VAL A 90 -1.93 -6.77 8.76
C VAL A 90 -0.55 -6.23 8.43
N LYS A 91 0.39 -6.33 9.37
CA LYS A 91 1.80 -5.93 9.20
C LYS A 91 2.66 -7.17 8.91
N VAL A 92 3.21 -7.28 7.71
CA VAL A 92 4.10 -8.35 7.26
C VAL A 92 5.54 -7.88 7.34
N PHE A 93 6.29 -8.40 8.31
CA PHE A 93 7.66 -7.95 8.59
C PHE A 93 8.71 -8.70 7.77
N ARG A 94 8.94 -9.98 8.11
CA ARG A 94 9.98 -10.84 7.55
C ARG A 94 9.69 -12.31 7.86
N ALA A 95 10.37 -13.21 7.18
CA ALA A 95 10.48 -14.62 7.58
C ALA A 95 11.95 -15.01 7.74
N GLN A 96 12.21 -16.14 8.41
CA GLN A 96 13.56 -16.69 8.58
C GLN A 96 13.52 -18.22 8.55
N GLY A 97 14.59 -18.84 8.06
CA GLY A 97 14.73 -20.30 8.04
C GLY A 97 13.79 -21.00 7.08
N LEU A 98 13.41 -20.35 5.98
CA LEU A 98 12.57 -20.97 4.96
C LEU A 98 13.26 -22.20 4.34
N ALA A 99 12.46 -23.16 3.89
CA ALA A 99 12.98 -24.29 3.15
C ALA A 99 13.56 -23.83 1.81
N ALA A 100 14.67 -24.43 1.40
CA ALA A 100 15.22 -24.25 0.07
C ALA A 100 14.40 -25.03 -0.95
N ALA A 101 13.77 -24.32 -1.87
CA ALA A 101 12.93 -24.90 -2.92
C ALA A 101 13.61 -24.89 -4.29
N ASP A 102 14.61 -24.03 -4.51
CA ASP A 102 15.23 -23.81 -5.81
C ASP A 102 16.62 -24.45 -5.95
N LEU A 103 17.01 -24.71 -7.21
CA LEU A 103 18.33 -25.17 -7.63
C LEU A 103 19.40 -24.14 -7.23
N GLY A 104 19.92 -24.28 -6.01
CA GLY A 104 20.83 -23.31 -5.40
C GLY A 104 20.76 -23.25 -3.87
N GLY A 105 19.85 -24.00 -3.24
CA GLY A 105 19.75 -24.04 -1.78
C GLY A 105 19.10 -22.78 -1.18
N LYS A 106 18.37 -22.03 -2.00
CA LYS A 106 17.60 -20.83 -1.65
C LYS A 106 16.18 -20.92 -2.22
N SER A 107 15.38 -19.90 -2.00
CA SER A 107 14.00 -19.79 -2.49
C SER A 107 13.71 -18.36 -2.95
N ASP A 108 12.63 -18.17 -3.69
CA ASP A 108 12.07 -16.87 -4.06
C ASP A 108 10.75 -16.58 -3.30
N PRO A 109 10.79 -16.37 -1.97
CA PRO A 109 9.59 -16.27 -1.14
C PRO A 109 8.77 -14.99 -1.32
N PHE A 110 7.45 -15.13 -1.16
CA PHE A 110 6.46 -14.06 -1.04
C PHE A 110 5.38 -14.46 -0.01
N CYS A 111 4.59 -13.51 0.46
CA CYS A 111 3.46 -13.74 1.37
C CYS A 111 2.14 -13.39 0.68
N VAL A 112 1.13 -14.25 0.84
CA VAL A 112 -0.24 -14.05 0.35
C VAL A 112 -1.16 -13.91 1.56
N LEU A 113 -2.02 -12.90 1.54
CA LEU A 113 -3.10 -12.71 2.50
C LEU A 113 -4.42 -12.91 1.77
N GLU A 114 -5.26 -13.79 2.29
CA GLU A 114 -6.60 -14.06 1.76
C GLU A 114 -7.63 -13.81 2.84
N LEU A 115 -8.61 -12.95 2.55
CA LEU A 115 -9.76 -12.68 3.40
C LEU A 115 -11.02 -12.68 2.54
N VAL A 116 -11.79 -13.76 2.61
CA VAL A 116 -13.01 -13.96 1.81
C VAL A 116 -12.72 -13.82 0.31
N ASN A 117 -13.08 -12.69 -0.31
CA ASN A 117 -12.91 -12.40 -1.72
C ASN A 117 -11.73 -11.45 -2.00
N ALA A 118 -11.01 -11.02 -0.97
CA ALA A 118 -9.81 -10.22 -1.09
C ALA A 118 -8.57 -11.12 -1.05
N ARG A 119 -7.63 -10.87 -1.98
CA ARG A 119 -6.33 -11.54 -2.04
C ARG A 119 -5.25 -10.51 -2.29
N LEU A 120 -4.37 -10.32 -1.31
CA LEU A 120 -3.24 -9.40 -1.37
C LEU A 120 -1.93 -10.17 -1.32
N GLN A 121 -0.88 -9.63 -1.95
CA GLN A 121 0.43 -10.28 -2.02
C GLN A 121 1.55 -9.27 -1.81
N THR A 122 2.62 -9.69 -1.13
CA THR A 122 3.87 -8.91 -1.07
C THR A 122 4.65 -9.01 -2.39
N GLN A 123 5.70 -8.20 -2.51
CA GLN A 123 6.74 -8.48 -3.50
C GLN A 123 7.41 -9.83 -3.22
N THR A 124 7.96 -10.43 -4.27
CA THR A 124 8.85 -11.58 -4.16
C THR A 124 10.25 -11.11 -3.81
N GLU A 125 10.86 -11.72 -2.80
CA GLU A 125 12.27 -11.53 -2.46
C GLU A 125 13.07 -12.68 -3.07
N TYR A 126 14.11 -12.38 -3.86
CA TYR A 126 14.80 -13.40 -4.65
C TYR A 126 15.96 -14.06 -3.90
N LYS A 127 16.14 -15.36 -4.10
CA LYS A 127 17.28 -16.19 -3.64
C LYS A 127 17.60 -16.03 -2.16
N THR A 128 16.58 -16.03 -1.32
CA THR A 128 16.72 -15.85 0.13
C THR A 128 15.88 -16.85 0.92
N LEU A 129 16.38 -17.23 2.09
CA LEU A 129 15.61 -17.98 3.10
C LEU A 129 15.20 -17.10 4.28
N THR A 130 15.51 -15.81 4.19
CA THR A 130 15.26 -14.79 5.21
C THR A 130 14.71 -13.51 4.57
N PRO A 131 13.53 -13.56 3.91
CA PRO A 131 12.97 -12.41 3.22
C PRO A 131 12.52 -11.31 4.17
N PHE A 132 12.57 -10.06 3.71
CA PHE A 132 12.22 -8.87 4.46
C PHE A 132 11.26 -8.00 3.64
N TRP A 133 9.96 -8.06 3.95
CA TRP A 133 8.95 -7.41 3.12
C TRP A 133 8.57 -6.02 3.60
N GLN A 134 8.42 -5.83 4.92
CA GLN A 134 7.98 -4.58 5.55
C GLN A 134 6.74 -3.98 4.87
N LYS A 135 5.66 -4.75 4.78
CA LYS A 135 4.40 -4.29 4.18
C LYS A 135 3.29 -4.22 5.20
N ILE A 136 2.41 -3.24 5.02
CA ILE A 136 1.15 -3.13 5.73
C ILE A 136 0.03 -3.28 4.72
N PHE A 137 -0.90 -4.16 5.03
CA PHE A 137 -2.13 -4.36 4.29
C PHE A 137 -3.29 -3.90 5.15
N THR A 138 -4.18 -3.10 4.56
CA THR A 138 -5.44 -2.72 5.19
C THR A 138 -6.59 -3.27 4.37
N LEU A 139 -7.55 -3.93 5.03
CA LEU A 139 -8.73 -4.57 4.45
C LEU A 139 -10.00 -4.06 5.17
#